data_AF-A0A523SMU9-F1
#
_entry.id   AF-A0A523SMU9-F1
#
_cell.length_a   1.000
_cell.length_b   1.000
_cell.length_c   1.000
_cell.angle_alpha   90.00
_cell.angle_beta   90.00
_cell.angle_gamma   90.00
#
_symmetry.space_group_name_H-M   'P 1'
#
loop_
_entity.id
_entity.type
_entity.pdbx_description
1 polymer ?
#
loop_
_entity_poly.entity_id
_entity_poly.type
_entity_poly.pdbx_seq_one_letter_code
_entity_poly.pdbx_strand_id
1 'polypeptide(L)'
;MLDGKKRSVLLGLVFLILLILSYFENAIFFQTLGTLFSNQLLAFFMVFIHNVTAISLILLGMTFYVNLVVQGFFKGQKYEHVVLEHPGTFAIVFTILIVFLSILRASTLVFGEINVEALPRFVIISAPIGMIEGYGIYLTIRKVLSRTISLRDLATIYGIFLIAAVIEVSLIIALT
;
A
#
# COMPACT_ATOMS: atom_id res chain seq x y z
N MET A 1 -2.81 31.29 7.04
CA MET A 1 -4.02 30.49 6.67
C MET A 1 -4.07 30.06 5.19
N LEU A 2 -3.56 30.84 4.23
CA LEU A 2 -3.58 30.47 2.80
C LEU A 2 -2.67 29.27 2.43
N ASP A 3 -1.59 29.08 3.18
CA ASP A 3 -0.54 28.12 2.87
C ASP A 3 -0.96 26.65 3.11
N GLY A 4 -1.73 26.40 4.18
CA GLY A 4 -2.27 25.07 4.47
C GLY A 4 -3.24 24.57 3.40
N LYS A 5 -4.14 25.43 2.91
CA LYS A 5 -5.09 25.08 1.85
C LYS A 5 -4.38 24.76 0.53
N LYS A 6 -3.39 25.58 0.14
CA LYS A 6 -2.57 25.32 -1.06
C LYS A 6 -1.82 23.99 -0.95
N ARG A 7 -1.25 23.70 0.22
CA ARG A 7 -0.58 22.43 0.49
C ARG A 7 -1.53 21.23 0.40
N SER A 8 -2.75 21.32 0.94
CA SER A 8 -3.74 20.23 0.81
C SER A 8 -4.14 20.01 -0.64
N VAL A 9 -4.36 21.08 -1.41
CA VAL A 9 -4.66 20.96 -2.85
C VAL A 9 -3.50 20.30 -3.60
N LEU A 10 -2.26 20.70 -3.31
CA LEU A 10 -1.07 20.10 -3.91
C LEU A 10 -0.97 18.60 -3.56
N LEU A 11 -1.14 18.23 -2.28
CA LEU A 11 -1.11 16.83 -1.85
C LEU A 11 -2.19 15.99 -2.55
N GLY A 12 -3.41 16.53 -2.67
CA GLY A 12 -4.50 15.87 -3.39
C GLY A 12 -4.20 15.72 -4.89
N LEU A 13 -3.58 16.72 -5.52
CA LEU A 13 -3.20 16.66 -6.93
C LEU A 13 -2.07 15.64 -7.18
N VAL A 14 -1.05 15.63 -6.33
CA VAL A 14 0.03 14.63 -6.40
C VAL A 14 -0.53 13.23 -6.15
N PHE A 15 -1.50 13.09 -5.23
CA PHE A 15 -2.18 11.83 -4.98
C PHE A 15 -2.95 11.34 -6.20
N LEU A 16 -3.68 12.23 -6.88
CA LEU A 16 -4.40 11.91 -8.10
C LEU A 16 -3.46 11.49 -9.24
N ILE A 17 -2.33 12.19 -9.42
CA ILE A 17 -1.32 11.81 -10.42
C ILE A 17 -0.75 10.43 -10.11
N LEU A 18 -0.37 10.17 -8.85
CA LEU A 18 0.13 8.86 -8.42
C LEU A 18 -0.92 7.76 -8.61
N LEU A 19 -2.19 8.07 -8.39
CA LEU A 19 -3.28 7.11 -8.57
C LEU A 19 -3.46 6.74 -10.05
N ILE A 20 -3.39 7.72 -10.95
CA ILE A 20 -3.41 7.49 -12.40
C ILE A 20 -2.18 6.67 -12.81
N LEU A 21 -1.00 6.99 -12.29
CA LEU A 21 0.23 6.25 -12.59
C LEU A 21 0.11 4.79 -12.11
N SER A 22 -0.42 4.57 -10.91
CA SER A 22 -0.65 3.23 -10.36
C SER A 22 -1.65 2.43 -11.19
N TYR A 23 -2.67 3.07 -11.77
CA TYR A 23 -3.57 2.39 -12.70
C TYR A 23 -2.83 1.87 -13.94
N PHE A 24 -1.98 2.69 -14.57
CA PHE A 24 -1.19 2.27 -15.72
C PHE A 24 -0.15 1.20 -15.36
N GLU A 25 0.55 1.36 -14.25
CA GLU A 25 1.50 0.38 -13.74
C GLU A 25 0.82 -0.97 -13.53
N ASN A 26 -0.32 -1.00 -12.87
CA ASN A 26 -1.11 -2.20 -12.63
C ASN A 26 -1.62 -2.84 -13.96
N ALA A 27 -2.01 -2.03 -14.94
CA ALA A 27 -2.39 -2.54 -16.27
C ALA A 27 -1.21 -3.19 -17.02
N ILE A 28 -0.04 -2.55 -16.98
CA ILE A 28 1.19 -3.07 -17.59
C ILE A 28 1.65 -4.35 -16.88
N PHE A 29 1.57 -4.38 -15.54
CA PHE A 29 1.86 -5.55 -14.72
C PHE A 29 1.06 -6.75 -15.22
N PHE A 30 -0.25 -6.57 -15.38
CA PHE A 30 -1.14 -7.66 -15.79
C PHE A 30 -0.90 -8.13 -17.22
N GLN A 31 -0.59 -7.23 -18.14
CA GLN A 31 -0.31 -7.60 -19.53
C GLN A 31 1.02 -8.34 -19.70
N THR A 32 1.98 -8.14 -18.79
CA THR A 32 3.35 -8.64 -18.93
C THR A 32 3.71 -9.78 -17.97
N LEU A 33 2.76 -10.24 -17.12
CA LEU A 33 2.97 -11.31 -16.13
C LEU A 33 3.70 -12.53 -16.68
N GLY A 34 3.26 -13.07 -17.83
CA GLY A 34 3.88 -14.26 -18.44
C GLY A 34 5.34 -14.04 -18.85
N THR A 35 5.67 -12.85 -19.36
CA THR A 35 7.04 -12.49 -19.75
C THR A 35 7.91 -12.08 -18.55
N LEU A 36 7.30 -11.55 -17.50
CA LEU A 36 7.97 -11.14 -16.27
C LEU A 36 8.58 -12.33 -15.54
N PHE A 37 7.85 -13.44 -15.42
CA PHE A 37 8.36 -14.64 -14.77
C PHE A 37 9.50 -15.32 -15.53
N SER A 38 9.72 -14.98 -16.81
CA SER A 38 10.87 -15.45 -17.59
C SER A 38 12.14 -14.62 -17.35
N ASN A 39 12.03 -13.40 -16.81
CA ASN A 39 13.16 -12.52 -16.54
C ASN A 39 13.15 -12.04 -15.08
N GLN A 40 14.00 -12.68 -14.26
CA GLN A 40 14.06 -12.46 -12.81
C GLN A 40 14.33 -11.00 -12.41
N LEU A 41 15.21 -10.30 -13.14
CA LEU A 41 15.50 -8.89 -12.87
C LEU A 41 14.28 -8.01 -13.17
N LEU A 42 13.58 -8.29 -14.28
CA LEU A 42 12.37 -7.58 -14.65
C LEU A 42 11.26 -7.80 -13.60
N ALA A 43 11.06 -9.06 -13.16
CA ALA A 43 10.12 -9.41 -12.12
C ALA A 43 10.40 -8.67 -10.81
N PHE A 44 11.67 -8.62 -10.39
CA PHE A 44 12.08 -7.88 -9.21
C PHE A 44 11.76 -6.39 -9.29
N PHE A 45 12.18 -5.71 -10.35
CA PHE A 45 11.91 -4.28 -10.50
C PHE A 45 10.42 -4.00 -10.54
N MET A 46 9.65 -4.86 -11.19
CA MET A 46 8.22 -4.68 -11.30
C MET A 46 7.51 -4.84 -9.95
N VAL A 47 7.79 -5.91 -9.20
CA VAL A 47 7.26 -6.12 -7.84
C VAL A 47 7.66 -4.97 -6.92
N PHE A 48 8.93 -4.55 -6.99
CA PHE A 48 9.42 -3.45 -6.17
C PHE A 48 8.72 -2.12 -6.51
N ILE A 49 8.57 -1.78 -7.80
CA ILE A 49 7.87 -0.56 -8.23
C ILE A 49 6.40 -0.59 -7.82
N HIS A 50 5.72 -1.73 -7.98
CA HIS A 50 4.34 -1.92 -7.55
C HIS A 50 4.18 -1.62 -6.05
N ASN A 51 5.03 -2.22 -5.25
CA ASN A 51 5.04 -2.09 -3.79
C ASN A 51 5.38 -0.67 -3.32
N VAL A 52 6.40 -0.05 -3.92
CA VAL A 52 6.78 1.34 -3.65
C VAL A 52 5.65 2.30 -4.02
N THR A 53 4.96 2.05 -5.13
CA THR A 53 3.82 2.87 -5.56
C THR A 53 2.65 2.73 -4.59
N ALA A 54 2.31 1.49 -4.18
CA ALA A 54 1.25 1.22 -3.23
C ALA A 54 1.50 1.90 -1.87
N ILE A 55 2.71 1.76 -1.31
CA ILE A 55 3.01 2.40 -0.03
C ILE A 55 3.10 3.93 -0.13
N SER A 56 3.56 4.45 -1.27
CA SER A 56 3.57 5.90 -1.52
C SER A 56 2.14 6.47 -1.57
N LEU A 57 1.21 5.75 -2.19
CA LEU A 57 -0.21 6.10 -2.21
C LEU A 57 -0.81 6.08 -0.80
N ILE A 58 -0.53 5.04 -0.01
CA ILE A 58 -1.00 4.97 1.39
C ILE A 58 -0.44 6.14 2.19
N LEU A 59 0.87 6.37 2.13
CA LEU A 59 1.55 7.47 2.82
C LEU A 59 0.91 8.82 2.48
N LEU A 60 0.75 9.09 1.18
CA LEU A 60 0.23 10.37 0.69
C LEU A 60 -1.26 10.53 0.99
N GLY A 61 -2.06 9.48 0.83
CA GLY A 61 -3.48 9.45 1.15
C GLY A 61 -3.74 9.70 2.64
N MET A 62 -2.99 9.02 3.52
CA MET A 62 -3.09 9.26 4.97
C MET A 62 -2.61 10.66 5.34
N THR A 63 -1.55 11.17 4.69
CA THR A 63 -1.06 12.53 4.93
C THR A 63 -2.07 13.58 4.48
N PHE A 64 -2.71 13.36 3.33
CA PHE A 64 -3.79 14.20 2.84
C PHE A 64 -4.98 14.19 3.80
N TYR A 65 -5.42 13.02 4.26
CA TYR A 65 -6.48 12.87 5.26
C TYR A 65 -6.18 13.65 6.55
N VAL A 66 -4.99 13.47 7.13
CA VAL A 66 -4.56 14.20 8.34
C VAL A 66 -4.63 15.70 8.12
N ASN A 67 -4.19 16.19 6.96
CA ASN A 67 -4.24 17.62 6.65
C ASN A 67 -5.68 18.15 6.52
N LEU A 68 -6.60 17.38 5.95
CA LEU A 68 -8.01 17.77 5.88
C LEU A 68 -8.64 17.89 7.27
N VAL A 69 -8.41 16.91 8.14
CA VAL A 69 -8.94 16.90 9.50
C VAL A 69 -8.36 18.06 10.31
N VAL A 70 -7.03 18.26 10.29
CA VAL A 70 -6.39 19.35 11.04
C VAL A 70 -6.80 20.74 10.55
N GLN A 71 -7.17 20.87 9.27
CA GLN A 71 -7.66 22.14 8.70
C GLN A 71 -9.14 22.41 9.02
N GLY A 72 -9.80 21.53 9.78
CA GLY A 72 -11.20 21.68 10.17
C GLY A 72 -12.14 21.53 8.98
N PHE A 73 -11.79 20.72 7.98
CA PHE A 73 -12.66 20.46 6.82
C PHE A 73 -13.95 19.77 7.24
N PHE A 74 -13.95 18.99 8.33
CA PHE A 74 -15.11 18.26 8.83
C PHE A 74 -15.72 18.90 10.08
N LYS A 75 -15.45 20.20 10.29
CA LYS A 75 -15.86 20.95 11.49
C LYS A 75 -17.35 20.81 11.74
N GLY A 76 -17.71 20.32 12.93
CA GLY A 76 -19.09 20.10 13.37
C GLY A 76 -19.53 18.63 13.34
N GLN A 77 -18.68 17.70 12.89
CA GLN A 77 -18.95 16.27 13.00
C GLN A 77 -18.46 15.71 14.34
N LYS A 78 -19.31 14.91 15.00
CA LYS A 78 -19.05 14.30 16.31
C LYS A 78 -17.80 13.39 16.35
N TYR A 79 -17.33 12.94 15.19
CA TYR A 79 -16.25 11.96 15.05
C TYR A 79 -15.07 12.45 14.19
N GLU A 80 -14.92 13.76 13.99
CA GLU A 80 -13.89 14.35 13.10
C GLU A 80 -12.46 13.90 13.46
N HIS A 81 -12.16 13.70 14.74
CA HIS A 81 -10.80 13.42 15.23
C HIS A 81 -10.56 11.97 15.67
N VAL A 82 -11.58 11.10 15.65
CA VAL A 82 -11.49 9.73 16.21
C VAL A 82 -10.36 8.92 15.59
N VAL A 83 -10.13 9.09 14.29
CA VAL A 83 -9.05 8.41 13.56
C VAL A 83 -7.67 8.90 14.00
N LEU A 84 -7.54 10.20 14.30
CA LEU A 84 -6.29 10.81 14.78
C LEU A 84 -6.03 10.53 16.27
N GLU A 85 -7.08 10.31 17.06
CA GLU A 85 -7.00 9.96 18.48
C GLU A 85 -6.61 8.50 18.70
N HIS A 86 -7.00 7.60 17.79
CA HIS A 86 -6.70 6.17 17.87
C HIS A 86 -5.89 5.63 16.67
N PRO A 87 -4.71 6.20 16.37
CA PRO A 87 -3.95 5.89 15.15
C PRO A 87 -3.54 4.41 15.06
N GLY A 88 -3.28 3.76 16.21
CA GLY A 88 -2.93 2.34 16.25
C GLY A 88 -4.08 1.41 15.82
N THR A 89 -5.29 1.67 16.32
CA THR A 89 -6.48 0.86 16.00
C THR A 89 -6.81 0.95 14.51
N PHE A 90 -6.84 2.17 13.96
CA PHE A 90 -7.11 2.37 12.54
C PHE A 90 -6.00 1.80 11.67
N ALA A 91 -4.74 1.92 12.08
CA ALA A 91 -3.64 1.27 11.34
C ALA A 91 -3.82 -0.24 11.26
N ILE A 92 -4.25 -0.91 12.33
CA ILE A 92 -4.54 -2.36 12.31
C ILE A 92 -5.67 -2.66 11.32
N VAL A 93 -6.80 -1.96 11.45
CA VAL A 93 -7.98 -2.19 10.59
C VAL A 93 -7.65 -1.98 9.11
N PHE A 94 -7.00 -0.86 8.76
CA PHE A 94 -6.62 -0.58 7.38
C PHE A 94 -5.59 -1.57 6.86
N THR A 95 -4.63 -2.01 7.68
CA THR A 95 -3.66 -3.02 7.27
C THR A 95 -4.35 -4.35 6.93
N ILE A 96 -5.27 -4.80 7.79
CA ILE A 96 -6.06 -6.01 7.54
C ILE A 96 -6.86 -5.86 6.24
N LEU A 97 -7.53 -4.72 6.04
CA LEU A 97 -8.28 -4.46 4.82
C LEU A 97 -7.40 -4.48 3.57
N ILE A 98 -6.24 -3.81 3.60
CA ILE A 98 -5.33 -3.73 2.45
C ILE A 98 -4.75 -5.11 2.12
N VAL A 99 -4.25 -5.85 3.12
CA VAL A 99 -3.72 -7.21 2.92
C VAL A 99 -4.81 -8.15 2.38
N PHE A 100 -6.03 -8.07 2.94
CA PHE A 100 -7.15 -8.87 2.46
C PHE A 100 -7.52 -8.57 1.00
N LEU A 101 -7.59 -7.29 0.62
CA LEU A 101 -7.84 -6.86 -0.76
C LEU A 101 -6.72 -7.30 -1.71
N SER A 102 -5.46 -7.24 -1.27
CA SER A 102 -4.32 -7.73 -2.06
C SER A 102 -4.42 -9.22 -2.35
N ILE A 103 -4.83 -10.04 -1.37
CA ILE A 103 -5.05 -11.48 -1.55
C ILE A 103 -6.21 -11.76 -2.49
N LEU A 104 -7.33 -11.04 -2.34
CA LEU A 104 -8.47 -11.18 -3.25
C LEU A 104 -8.11 -10.82 -4.70
N ARG A 105 -7.30 -9.79 -4.90
CA ARG A 105 -6.79 -9.42 -6.23
C ARG A 105 -5.90 -10.51 -6.83
N ALA A 106 -5.05 -11.13 -6.02
CA ALA A 106 -4.20 -12.22 -6.48
C ALA A 106 -5.01 -13.47 -6.85
N SER A 107 -6.09 -13.78 -6.13
CA SER A 107 -6.93 -14.94 -6.42
C SER A 107 -7.76 -14.75 -7.70
N THR A 108 -8.35 -13.58 -7.92
CA THR A 108 -9.09 -13.28 -9.16
C THR A 108 -8.19 -13.31 -10.39
N LEU A 109 -6.92 -12.96 -10.23
CA LEU A 109 -5.93 -12.98 -11.31
C LEU A 109 -5.62 -14.40 -11.81
N VAL A 110 -5.47 -15.36 -10.90
CA VAL A 110 -5.06 -16.72 -11.29
C VAL A 110 -6.24 -17.55 -11.82
N PHE A 111 -7.45 -17.29 -11.34
CA PHE A 111 -8.63 -18.12 -11.65
C PHE A 111 -9.69 -17.46 -12.54
N GLY A 112 -9.57 -16.16 -12.83
CA GLY A 112 -10.56 -15.40 -13.62
C GLY A 112 -11.89 -15.15 -12.89
N GLU A 113 -12.15 -15.85 -11.79
CA GLU A 113 -13.30 -15.73 -10.90
C GLU A 113 -12.85 -15.73 -9.42
N ILE A 114 -13.72 -15.28 -8.50
CA ILE A 114 -13.45 -15.39 -7.06
C ILE A 114 -13.63 -16.85 -6.65
N ASN A 115 -12.60 -17.66 -6.85
CA ASN A 115 -12.62 -19.06 -6.42
C ASN A 115 -12.32 -19.14 -4.92
N VAL A 116 -13.39 -19.21 -4.11
CA VAL A 116 -13.33 -19.30 -2.64
C VAL A 116 -12.59 -20.55 -2.16
N GLU A 117 -12.53 -21.61 -2.97
CA GLU A 117 -11.84 -22.86 -2.64
C GLU A 117 -10.31 -22.76 -2.79
N ALA A 118 -9.82 -21.86 -3.67
CA ALA A 118 -8.39 -21.63 -3.89
C ALA A 118 -7.80 -20.58 -2.94
N LEU A 119 -8.64 -19.75 -2.35
CA LEU A 119 -8.29 -18.68 -1.40
C LEU A 119 -7.37 -19.15 -0.25
N PRO A 120 -7.64 -20.28 0.44
CA PRO A 120 -6.78 -20.76 1.51
C PRO A 120 -5.34 -21.07 1.06
N ARG A 121 -5.15 -21.55 -0.18
CA ARG A 121 -3.82 -21.84 -0.71
C ARG A 121 -3.03 -20.58 -0.99
N PHE A 122 -3.66 -19.56 -1.57
CA PHE A 122 -3.01 -18.25 -1.76
C PHE A 122 -2.63 -17.62 -0.45
N VAL A 123 -3.53 -17.65 0.54
CA VAL A 123 -3.23 -17.12 1.88
C VAL A 123 -1.98 -17.78 2.44
N ILE A 124 -1.79 -19.09 2.30
CA ILE A 124 -0.61 -19.78 2.83
C ILE A 124 0.68 -19.36 2.09
N ILE A 125 0.61 -19.27 0.76
CA ILE A 125 1.77 -18.91 -0.09
C ILE A 125 2.15 -17.43 0.08
N SER A 126 1.15 -16.55 0.12
CA SER A 126 1.34 -15.11 0.22
C SER A 126 1.45 -14.62 1.65
N ALA A 127 1.12 -15.42 2.67
CA ALA A 127 1.16 -15.01 4.08
C ALA A 127 2.53 -14.49 4.53
N PRO A 128 3.68 -15.13 4.22
CA PRO A 128 4.98 -14.65 4.67
C PRO A 128 5.29 -13.25 4.13
N ILE A 129 5.03 -13.02 2.84
CA ILE A 129 5.24 -11.72 2.18
C ILE A 129 4.21 -10.71 2.70
N GLY A 130 2.94 -11.09 2.74
CA GLY A 130 1.85 -10.25 3.22
C GLY A 130 1.99 -9.84 4.68
N MET A 131 2.66 -10.63 5.53
CA MET A 131 3.01 -10.22 6.90
C MET A 131 4.09 -9.12 6.90
N ILE A 132 5.12 -9.25 6.07
CA ILE A 132 6.21 -8.26 5.97
C ILE A 132 5.67 -6.94 5.42
N GLU A 133 4.95 -7.00 4.30
CA GLU A 133 4.30 -5.84 3.69
C GLU A 133 3.24 -5.24 4.61
N GLY A 134 2.41 -6.09 5.22
CA GLY A 134 1.42 -5.69 6.21
C GLY A 134 2.03 -4.92 7.37
N TYR A 135 3.20 -5.34 7.87
CA TYR A 135 3.92 -4.59 8.88
C TYR A 135 4.38 -3.21 8.38
N GLY A 136 4.88 -3.12 7.14
CA GLY A 136 5.24 -1.85 6.49
C GLY A 136 4.04 -0.90 6.32
N ILE A 137 2.89 -1.44 5.90
CA ILE A 137 1.61 -0.70 5.80
C ILE A 137 1.19 -0.18 7.17
N TYR A 138 1.17 -1.06 8.18
CA TYR A 138 0.82 -0.71 9.55
C TYR A 138 1.69 0.42 10.09
N LEU A 139 3.02 0.31 9.94
CA LEU A 139 3.95 1.35 10.37
C LEU A 139 3.69 2.69 9.67
N THR A 140 3.43 2.65 8.37
CA THR A 140 3.14 3.84 7.56
C THR A 140 1.88 4.53 8.07
N ILE A 141 0.76 3.80 8.14
CA ILE A 141 -0.52 4.37 8.56
C ILE A 141 -0.43 4.90 9.98
N ARG A 142 0.10 4.11 10.92
CA ARG A 142 0.22 4.50 12.33
C ARG A 142 1.04 5.78 12.47
N LYS A 143 2.24 5.83 11.88
CA LYS A 143 3.15 6.98 12.03
C LYS A 143 2.60 8.24 11.37
N VAL A 144 1.93 8.11 10.22
CA VAL A 144 1.30 9.25 9.54
C VAL A 144 0.13 9.78 10.35
N LEU A 145 -0.78 8.90 10.80
CA LEU A 145 -1.92 9.29 11.63
C LEU A 145 -1.48 9.93 12.96
N SER A 146 -0.44 9.38 13.58
CA SER A 146 0.18 9.96 14.78
C SER A 146 0.96 11.25 14.52
N ARG A 147 1.19 11.63 13.26
CA ARG A 147 2.03 12.78 12.85
C ARG A 147 3.48 12.69 13.35
N THR A 148 4.01 11.48 13.50
CA THR A 148 5.37 11.21 14.03
C THR A 148 6.33 10.68 12.96
N ILE A 149 5.94 10.71 11.68
CA ILE A 149 6.77 10.18 10.61
C ILE A 149 8.04 11.04 10.38
N SER A 150 9.19 10.37 10.37
CA SER A 150 10.50 10.96 10.08
C SER A 150 11.13 10.39 8.80
N LEU A 151 12.19 11.02 8.29
CA LEU A 151 12.95 10.48 7.15
C LEU A 151 13.53 9.09 7.43
N ARG A 152 13.94 8.83 8.68
CA ARG A 152 14.42 7.50 9.09
C ARG A 152 13.32 6.46 9.00
N ASP A 153 12.11 6.82 9.43
CA ASP A 153 10.96 5.92 9.32
C ASP A 153 10.62 5.61 7.88
N LEU A 154 10.71 6.62 7.00
CA LEU A 154 10.49 6.45 5.57
C LEU A 154 11.51 5.48 4.96
N ALA A 155 12.79 5.62 5.31
CA ALA A 155 13.84 4.69 4.90
C ALA A 155 13.58 3.27 5.41
N THR A 156 13.12 3.11 6.66
CA THR A 156 12.74 1.82 7.23
C THR A 156 11.55 1.21 6.47
N ILE A 157 10.51 2.00 6.19
CA ILE A 157 9.32 1.55 5.47
C ILE A 157 9.71 1.07 4.07
N TYR A 158 10.39 1.89 3.27
CA TYR A 158 10.80 1.48 1.93
C TYR A 158 11.80 0.30 1.95
N GLY A 159 12.66 0.23 2.98
CA GLY A 159 13.54 -0.91 3.21
C GLY A 159 12.78 -2.21 3.46
N ILE A 160 11.67 -2.17 4.22
CA ILE A 160 10.79 -3.33 4.42
C ILE A 160 10.22 -3.81 3.09
N PHE A 161 9.73 -2.90 2.24
CA PHE A 161 9.21 -3.26 0.91
C PHE A 161 10.28 -3.76 -0.06
N LEU A 162 11.52 -3.25 0.05
CA LEU A 162 12.66 -3.79 -0.69
C LEU A 162 12.95 -5.24 -0.29
N ILE A 163 13.01 -5.52 1.01
CA ILE A 163 13.22 -6.88 1.53
C ILE A 163 12.07 -7.80 1.11
N ALA A 164 10.82 -7.32 1.19
CA ALA A 164 9.65 -8.06 0.74
C ALA A 164 9.77 -8.45 -0.75
N ALA A 165 10.14 -7.51 -1.62
CA ALA A 165 10.32 -7.76 -3.04
C ALA A 165 11.43 -8.78 -3.34
N VAL A 166 12.56 -8.73 -2.62
CA VAL A 166 13.63 -9.73 -2.75
C VAL A 166 13.13 -11.12 -2.36
N ILE A 167 12.42 -11.22 -1.24
CA ILE A 167 11.88 -12.49 -0.75
C ILE A 167 10.83 -13.06 -1.71
N GLU A 168 9.93 -12.21 -2.22
CA GLU A 168 8.89 -12.60 -3.15
C GLU A 168 9.46 -13.17 -4.46
N VAL A 169 10.42 -12.48 -5.07
CA VAL A 169 11.08 -12.98 -6.29
C VAL A 169 11.86 -14.26 -6.02
N SER A 170 12.53 -14.35 -4.86
CA SER A 170 13.26 -15.56 -4.47
C SER A 170 12.32 -16.76 -4.27
N LEU A 171 11.14 -16.54 -3.69
CA LEU A 171 10.10 -17.56 -3.52
C LEU A 171 9.54 -18.01 -4.87
N ILE A 172 9.30 -17.07 -5.79
CA ILE A 172 8.88 -17.40 -7.16
C ILE A 172 9.92 -18.31 -7.80
N ILE A 173 11.21 -17.96 -7.74
CA ILE A 173 12.30 -18.77 -8.30
C ILE A 173 12.35 -20.17 -7.67
N ALA A 174 12.16 -20.28 -6.35
CA ALA A 174 12.19 -21.57 -5.68
C ALA A 174 11.00 -22.48 -6.05
N LEU A 175 9.89 -21.90 -6.52
CA LEU A 175 8.68 -22.63 -6.92
C LEU A 175 8.58 -22.95 -8.42
N THR A 176 9.45 -22.38 -9.27
CA THR A 176 9.41 -22.53 -10.74
C THR A 176 10.58 -23.36 -11.24
#